data_AF-A0A6M3X6A3-F1
#
_entry.id   AF-A0A6M3X6A3-F1
#
_cell.length_a   1.000
_cell.length_b   1.000
_cell.length_c   1.000
_cell.angle_alpha   90.00
_cell.angle_beta   90.00
_cell.angle_gamma   90.00
#
_symmetry.space_group_name_H-M   'P 1'
#
loop_
_entity.id
_entity.type
_entity.pdbx_description
1 polymer ?
#
loop_
_entity_poly.entity_id
_entity_poly.type
_entity_poly.pdbx_seq_one_letter_code
_entity_poly.pdbx_strand_id
1 'polypeptide(L)'
;MSRPECPECDKLGKRLAEWNAIYPFMEWLQEKKIWLAHTITKREYYGACYEDEPMDTMVPIPQNLENLLYEYFEVDPAELERERRALLESLREAEA
;
A
#
# COMPACT_ATOMS: atom_id res chain seq x y z
N MET A 1 -4.85 27.61 -18.65
CA MET A 1 -5.47 27.11 -17.40
C MET A 1 -4.36 26.57 -16.51
N SER A 2 -4.45 26.75 -15.19
CA SER A 2 -3.43 26.24 -14.25
C SER A 2 -3.60 24.72 -14.10
N ARG A 3 -2.52 23.97 -14.17
CA ARG A 3 -2.52 22.53 -13.87
C ARG A 3 -3.01 22.33 -12.42
N PRO A 4 -3.91 21.37 -12.13
CA PRO A 4 -4.30 21.06 -10.76
C PRO A 4 -3.09 20.57 -9.95
N GLU A 5 -3.04 20.91 -8.66
CA GLU A 5 -2.04 20.38 -7.75
C GLU A 5 -2.31 18.88 -7.53
N CYS A 6 -1.28 18.04 -7.66
CA CYS A 6 -1.39 16.58 -7.54
C CYS A 6 -0.26 16.02 -6.65
N PRO A 7 -0.24 16.36 -5.34
CA PRO A 7 0.82 15.94 -4.43
C PRO A 7 0.99 14.43 -4.30
N GLU A 8 -0.10 13.64 -4.28
CA GLU A 8 -0.01 12.18 -4.21
C GLU A 8 0.54 11.58 -5.51
N CYS A 9 0.12 12.12 -6.66
CA CYS A 9 0.70 11.75 -7.96
C CYS A 9 2.20 12.10 -8.01
N ASP A 10 2.60 13.24 -7.45
CA ASP A 10 3.99 13.69 -7.41
C ASP A 10 4.85 12.80 -6.50
N LYS A 11 4.31 12.34 -5.36
CA LYS A 11 4.98 11.35 -4.49
C LYS A 11 5.29 10.07 -5.26
N LEU A 12 4.31 9.51 -5.98
CA LEU A 12 4.54 8.34 -6.82
C LEU A 12 5.50 8.62 -7.96
N GLY A 13 5.37 9.77 -8.62
CA GLY A 13 6.26 10.15 -9.73
C GLY A 13 7.73 10.19 -9.30
N LYS A 14 8.02 10.72 -8.11
CA LYS A 14 9.38 10.78 -7.55
C LYS A 14 9.97 9.41 -7.23
N ARG A 15 9.13 8.44 -6.83
CA ARG A 15 9.54 7.09 -6.42
C ARG A 15 9.12 6.02 -7.43
N LEU A 16 8.82 6.40 -8.67
CA LEU A 16 8.29 5.51 -9.71
C LEU A 16 9.25 4.36 -10.03
N ALA A 17 10.56 4.62 -10.03
CA ALA A 17 11.57 3.60 -10.26
C ALA A 17 11.57 2.54 -9.14
N GLU A 18 11.43 2.96 -7.88
CA GLU A 18 11.32 2.06 -6.73
C GLU A 18 10.01 1.27 -6.77
N TRP A 19 8.90 1.94 -7.08
CA TRP A 19 7.59 1.30 -7.27
C TRP A 19 7.68 0.18 -8.30
N ASN A 20 8.21 0.49 -9.49
CA ASN A 20 8.36 -0.47 -10.58
C ASN A 20 9.36 -1.59 -10.27
N ALA A 21 10.30 -1.38 -9.35
CA ALA A 21 11.21 -2.43 -8.91
C ALA A 21 10.56 -3.39 -7.90
N ILE A 22 9.73 -2.87 -7.00
CA ILE A 22 9.11 -3.66 -5.91
C ILE A 22 7.84 -4.36 -6.39
N TYR A 23 7.02 -3.69 -7.22
CA TYR A 23 5.71 -4.19 -7.62
C TYR A 23 5.74 -5.58 -8.28
N PRO A 24 6.65 -5.91 -9.23
CA PRO A 24 6.73 -7.25 -9.82
C PRO A 24 7.07 -8.34 -8.79
N PHE A 25 7.87 -8.01 -7.77
CA PHE A 25 8.17 -8.94 -6.68
C PHE A 25 6.93 -9.21 -5.83
N MET A 26 6.12 -8.19 -5.55
CA MET A 26 4.87 -8.35 -4.82
C MET A 26 3.84 -9.17 -5.59
N GLU A 27 3.71 -8.96 -6.91
CA GLU A 27 2.86 -9.79 -7.78
C GLU A 27 3.30 -11.26 -7.75
N TRP A 28 4.61 -11.50 -7.87
CA TRP A 28 5.16 -12.84 -7.77
C TRP A 28 4.83 -13.53 -6.42
N LEU A 29 4.88 -12.81 -5.29
CA LEU A 29 4.47 -13.35 -3.99
C LEU A 29 3.01 -13.80 -3.98
N GLN A 30 2.10 -13.00 -4.56
CA GLN A 30 0.68 -13.35 -4.67
C GLN A 30 0.47 -14.60 -5.51
N GLU A 31 1.13 -14.70 -6.67
CA GLU A 31 1.05 -15.86 -7.55
C GLU A 31 1.53 -17.14 -6.86
N LYS A 32 2.58 -17.03 -6.03
CA LYS A 32 3.09 -18.15 -5.23
C LYS A 32 2.26 -18.45 -3.99
N LYS A 33 1.21 -17.66 -3.71
CA LYS A 33 0.39 -17.74 -2.49
C LYS A 33 1.23 -17.64 -1.22
N ILE A 34 2.28 -16.82 -1.27
CA ILE A 34 3.14 -16.50 -0.12
C ILE A 34 2.51 -15.31 0.59
N TRP A 35 2.25 -15.49 1.88
CA TRP A 35 1.63 -14.47 2.73
C TRP A 35 2.65 -13.90 3.71
N LEU A 36 2.55 -12.61 3.98
CA LEU A 36 3.22 -12.03 5.13
C LEU A 36 2.53 -12.55 6.40
N ALA A 37 3.34 -12.93 7.37
CA ALA A 37 2.89 -13.45 8.65
C ALA A 37 3.71 -12.83 9.78
N HIS A 38 3.11 -12.74 10.96
CA HIS A 38 3.81 -12.35 12.18
C HIS A 38 3.65 -13.43 13.25
N THR A 39 4.62 -13.50 14.15
CA THR A 39 4.49 -14.28 15.38
C THR A 39 3.51 -13.59 16.30
N ILE A 40 2.59 -14.36 16.87
CA ILE A 40 1.68 -13.86 17.90
C ILE A 40 2.25 -14.09 19.28
N THR A 41 1.80 -13.28 20.22
CA THR A 41 2.07 -13.45 21.65
C THR A 41 0.98 -14.30 22.30
N LYS A 42 1.32 -14.90 23.46
CA LYS A 42 0.32 -15.57 24.30
C LYS A 42 -0.82 -14.63 24.69
N ARG A 43 -0.53 -13.34 24.92
CA ARG A 43 -1.55 -12.33 25.21
C ARG A 43 -2.54 -12.15 24.07
N GLU A 44 -2.07 -12.02 22.84
CA GLU A 44 -2.95 -11.84 21.68
C GLU A 44 -3.85 -13.05 21.44
N TYR A 45 -3.33 -14.26 21.70
CA TYR A 45 -4.08 -15.50 21.47
C TYR A 45 -5.02 -15.88 22.63
N TYR A 46 -4.51 -15.86 23.87
CA TYR A 46 -5.24 -16.33 25.06
C TYR A 46 -5.90 -15.20 25.88
N GLY A 47 -5.55 -13.93 25.61
CA GLY A 47 -6.13 -12.75 26.25
C GLY A 47 -5.22 -12.05 27.27
N ALA A 48 -5.71 -10.94 27.81
CA ALA A 48 -4.94 -9.96 28.60
C ALA A 48 -4.28 -10.50 29.88
N CYS A 49 -4.70 -11.67 30.35
CA CYS A 49 -4.17 -12.32 31.56
C CYS A 49 -2.78 -12.96 31.35
N TYR A 50 -2.31 -13.04 30.10
CA TYR A 50 -1.03 -13.64 29.74
C TYR A 50 0.03 -12.56 29.44
N GLU A 51 1.28 -12.93 29.67
CA GLU A 51 2.45 -12.13 29.31
C GLU A 51 2.66 -12.10 27.78
N ASP A 52 3.35 -11.08 27.29
CA ASP A 52 3.69 -10.89 25.87
C ASP A 52 4.84 -11.85 25.44
N GLU A 53 4.75 -13.12 25.82
CA GLU A 53 5.69 -14.13 25.40
C GLU A 53 5.37 -14.57 23.96
N PRO A 54 6.37 -14.64 23.07
CA PRO A 54 6.17 -15.08 21.69
C PRO A 54 5.73 -16.55 21.66
N MET A 55 4.80 -16.87 20.78
CA MET A 55 4.41 -18.23 20.45
C MET A 55 5.11 -18.68 19.17
N ASP A 56 5.39 -19.97 19.06
CA ASP A 56 5.90 -20.60 17.81
C ASP A 56 4.84 -20.66 16.69
N THR A 57 3.71 -19.97 16.86
CA THR A 57 2.61 -19.89 15.89
C THR A 57 2.72 -18.59 15.11
N MET A 58 2.71 -18.70 13.78
CA MET A 58 2.60 -17.56 12.89
C MET A 58 1.16 -17.41 12.40
N VAL A 59 0.69 -16.17 12.32
CA VAL A 59 -0.62 -15.84 11.74
C VAL A 59 -0.43 -14.91 10.55
N PRO A 60 -1.28 -15.05 9.50
CA PRO A 60 -1.20 -14.18 8.35
C PRO A 60 -1.57 -12.74 8.72
N ILE A 61 -0.87 -11.78 8.14
CA ILE A 61 -1.23 -10.36 8.22
C ILE A 61 -2.34 -10.12 7.17
N PRO A 62 -3.56 -9.70 7.56
CA PRO A 62 -4.68 -9.51 6.64
C PRO A 62 -4.58 -8.17 5.89
N GLN A 63 -3.43 -7.90 5.28
CA GLN A 63 -3.15 -6.70 4.50
C GLN A 63 -3.06 -7.05 3.02
N ASN A 64 -3.72 -6.26 2.17
CA ASN A 64 -3.50 -6.32 0.73
C ASN A 64 -2.10 -5.75 0.44
N LEU A 65 -1.33 -6.42 -0.44
CA LEU A 65 -0.01 -5.95 -0.87
C LEU A 65 -0.05 -4.56 -1.50
N GLU A 66 -1.14 -4.20 -2.17
CA GLU A 66 -1.31 -2.84 -2.69
C GLU A 66 -1.37 -1.80 -1.58
N ASN A 67 -2.07 -2.09 -0.48
CA ASN A 67 -2.14 -1.21 0.69
C ASN A 67 -0.78 -1.06 1.35
N LEU A 68 0.00 -2.15 1.43
CA LEU A 68 1.36 -2.09 1.96
C LEU A 68 2.29 -1.22 1.11
N LEU A 69 2.11 -1.23 -0.21
CA LEU A 69 2.87 -0.34 -1.09
C LEU A 69 2.44 1.12 -0.88
N TYR A 70 1.14 1.42 -0.83
CA TYR A 70 0.68 2.77 -0.53
C TYR A 70 1.20 3.28 0.82
N GLU A 71 1.17 2.44 1.86
CA GLU A 71 1.74 2.75 3.17
C GLU A 71 3.25 3.02 3.09
N TYR A 72 4.01 2.13 2.43
CA TYR A 72 5.46 2.28 2.26
C TYR A 72 5.87 3.53 1.47
N PHE A 73 5.05 3.94 0.52
CA PHE A 73 5.27 5.15 -0.28
C PHE A 73 4.66 6.40 0.33
N GLU A 74 3.97 6.28 1.48
CA GLU A 74 3.23 7.37 2.15
C GLU A 74 2.21 8.05 1.23
N VAL A 75 1.54 7.23 0.42
CA VAL A 75 0.56 7.66 -0.57
C VAL A 75 -0.84 7.34 -0.08
N ASP A 76 -1.73 8.32 -0.09
CA ASP A 76 -3.15 8.09 0.18
C ASP A 76 -3.86 7.62 -1.11
N PRO A 77 -4.36 6.37 -1.18
CA PRO A 77 -4.97 5.84 -2.39
C PRO A 77 -6.27 6.56 -2.79
N ALA A 78 -7.03 7.09 -1.84
CA ALA A 78 -8.28 7.80 -2.13
C ALA A 78 -7.99 9.19 -2.72
N GLU A 79 -7.03 9.90 -2.15
CA GLU A 79 -6.59 11.20 -2.66
C GLU A 79 -5.88 11.07 -4.01
N LEU A 80 -5.05 10.03 -4.18
CA LEU A 80 -4.41 9.70 -5.46
C LEU A 80 -5.45 9.52 -6.58
N GLU A 81 -6.49 8.73 -6.35
CA GLU A 81 -7.55 8.50 -7.34
C GLU A 81 -8.31 9.81 -7.66
N ARG A 82 -8.57 10.64 -6.66
CA ARG A 82 -9.20 11.95 -6.86
C ARG A 82 -8.33 12.86 -7.73
N GLU A 83 -7.03 12.92 -7.45
CA GLU A 83 -6.06 13.68 -8.24
C GLU A 83 -5.95 13.17 -9.68
N ARG A 84 -5.90 11.85 -9.89
CA ARG A 84 -5.89 11.25 -11.25
C ARG A 84 -7.11 11.69 -12.05
N ARG A 85 -8.31 11.67 -11.44
CA ARG A 85 -9.54 12.13 -12.10
C ARG A 85 -9.49 13.62 -12.44
N ALA A 86 -9.04 14.45 -11.51
CA ALA A 86 -8.90 15.89 -11.76
C ALA A 86 -7.90 16.18 -12.90
N LEU A 87 -6.78 15.44 -12.94
CA LEU A 87 -5.79 15.55 -14.00
C LEU A 87 -6.38 15.15 -15.36
N LEU A 88 -7.09 14.02 -15.43
CA LEU A 88 -7.74 13.54 -16.65
C LEU A 88 -8.81 14.52 -17.17
N GLU A 89 -9.60 15.11 -16.28
CA GLU A 89 -10.59 16.11 -16.69
C GLU A 89 -9.91 17.37 -17.25
N SER A 90 -8.84 17.85 -16.60
CA SER A 90 -8.08 19.00 -17.10
C SER A 90 -7.46 18.76 -18.48
N LEU A 91 -7.09 17.52 -18.80
CA LEU A 91 -6.60 17.13 -20.13
C LEU A 91 -7.73 17.13 -21.16
N ARG A 92 -8.91 16.60 -20.80
CA ARG A 92 -10.10 16.62 -21.67
C ARG A 92 -10.56 18.03 -22.00
N GLU A 93 -10.53 18.94 -21.03
CA GLU A 93 -10.86 20.36 -21.23
C GLU A 93 -9.82 21.10 -22.06
N ALA A 94 -8.55 20.66 -22.05
CA ALA A 94 -7.49 21.26 -22.86
C ALA A 94 -7.48 20.78 -24.32
N GLU A 95 -8.04 19.60 -24.59
CA GLU A 95 -8.20 19.04 -25.95
C GLU A 95 -9.49 19.49 -26.66
N ALA A 96 -10.44 20.08 -25.91
CA ALA A 96 -11.72 20.59 -26.41
C ALA A 96 -11.63 22.07 -26.86
#